data_AF-A0A355DRP5-F1
#
_entry.id   AF-A0A355DRP5-F1
#
_cell.length_a   1.000
_cell.length_b   1.000
_cell.length_c   1.000
_cell.angle_alpha   90.00
_cell.angle_beta   90.00
_cell.angle_gamma   90.00
#
_symmetry.space_group_name_H-M   'P 1'
#
loop_
_entity.id
_entity.type
_entity.pdbx_description
1 polymer ?
#
loop_
_entity_poly.entity_id
_entity_poly.type
_entity_poly.pdbx_seq_one_letter_code
_entity_poly.pdbx_strand_id
1 'polypeptide(L)' 'MVNSLHNLFQAIANARDEQELRLHLMDALGEHFNAQYWGLCLLNEESSLAEVQMQG' A
#
# COMPACT_ATOMS: atom_id res chain seq x y z
N MET A 1 -9.96 15.73 8.65
CA MET A 1 -8.62 16.08 8.16
C MET A 1 -8.27 15.06 7.09
N VAL A 2 -8.83 15.23 5.88
CA VAL A 2 -9.00 14.15 4.87
C VAL A 2 -7.75 13.87 4.02
N ASN A 3 -6.71 14.70 4.11
CA ASN A 3 -5.50 14.61 3.27
C ASN A 3 -4.23 14.34 4.08
N SER A 4 -4.32 13.59 5.17
CA SER A 4 -3.12 13.20 5.91
C SER A 4 -2.70 11.78 5.58
N LEU A 5 -1.46 11.63 5.08
CA LEU A 5 -0.78 10.34 4.95
C LEU A 5 -0.44 9.73 6.32
N HIS A 6 -0.82 10.36 7.43
CA HIS A 6 -0.58 9.87 8.77
C HIS A 6 -1.15 8.46 9.00
N ASN A 7 -2.34 8.16 8.49
CA ASN A 7 -2.89 6.79 8.56
C ASN A 7 -2.02 5.79 7.80
N LEU A 8 -1.48 6.18 6.64
CA LEU A 8 -0.57 5.37 5.86
C LEU A 8 0.72 5.08 6.67
N PHE A 9 1.37 6.12 7.21
CA PHE A 9 2.57 5.97 8.02
C PHE A 9 2.33 5.15 9.30
N GLN A 10 1.18 5.32 9.93
CA GLN A 10 0.81 4.56 11.12
C GLN A 10 0.58 3.09 10.78
N ALA A 11 -0.02 2.79 9.62
CA ALA A 11 -0.23 1.42 9.18
C ALA A 11 1.09 0.76 8.76
N ILE A 12 2.02 1.50 8.15
CA ILE A 12 3.39 1.05 7.90
C ILE A 12 4.11 0.72 9.22
N ALA A 13 4.01 1.59 10.22
CA ALA A 13 4.71 1.41 11.49
C ALA A 13 4.14 0.27 12.36
N ASN A 14 2.87 -0.08 12.20
CA ASN A 14 2.22 -1.15 12.96
C ASN A 14 2.18 -2.50 12.23
N ALA A 15 2.50 -2.54 10.94
CA ALA A 15 2.52 -3.79 10.20
C ALA A 15 3.58 -4.74 10.75
N ARG A 16 3.17 -5.97 11.05
CA ARG A 16 4.05 -7.01 11.60
C ARG A 16 4.85 -7.74 10.54
N ASP A 17 4.24 -7.88 9.35
CA ASP A 17 4.78 -8.64 8.24
C ASP A 17 4.49 -7.91 6.92
N GLU A 18 5.24 -8.26 5.88
CA GLU A 18 5.12 -7.64 4.57
C GLU A 18 3.72 -7.83 3.93
N GLN A 19 3.01 -8.90 4.29
CA GLN A 19 1.64 -9.14 3.84
C GLN A 19 0.65 -8.17 4.51
N GLU A 20 0.74 -7.96 5.83
CA GLU A 20 -0.09 -6.97 6.53
C GLU A 20 0.22 -5.55 6.06
N LEU A 21 1.51 -5.24 5.85
CA LEU A 21 1.93 -3.96 5.30
C LEU A 21 1.27 -3.70 3.94
N ARG A 22 1.30 -4.69 3.06
CA ARG A 22 0.67 -4.61 1.74
C ARG A 22 -0.82 -4.35 1.86
N LEU A 23 -1.55 -5.16 2.62
CA LEU A 23 -3.01 -4.98 2.83
C LEU A 23 -3.36 -3.60 3.39
N HIS A 24 -2.59 -3.11 4.36
CA HIS A 24 -2.82 -1.81 4.96
C HIS A 24 -2.52 -0.65 4.02
N LEU A 25 -1.43 -0.71 3.26
CA LEU A 25 -1.13 0.26 2.22
C LEU A 25 -2.21 0.24 1.15
N MET A 26 -2.66 -0.96 0.80
CA MET A 26 -3.68 -1.18 -0.19
C MET A 26 -4.97 -0.42 0.17
N ASP A 27 -5.55 -0.75 1.31
CA ASP A 27 -6.77 -0.13 1.83
C ASP A 27 -6.65 1.39 1.98
N ALA A 28 -5.55 1.85 2.59
CA ALA A 28 -5.32 3.27 2.85
C ALA A 28 -5.13 4.09 1.57
N LEU A 29 -4.50 3.55 0.51
CA LEU A 29 -4.34 4.24 -0.77
C LEU A 29 -5.68 4.40 -1.49
N GLY A 30 -6.51 3.36 -1.48
CA GLY A 30 -7.85 3.39 -2.06
C GLY A 30 -8.73 4.46 -1.40
N GLU A 31 -8.83 4.45 -0.07
CA GLU A 31 -9.59 5.47 0.67
C GLU A 31 -9.01 6.88 0.50
N HIS A 32 -7.69 7.02 0.54
CA HIS A 32 -7.04 8.34 0.54
C HIS A 32 -7.12 9.04 -0.83
N PHE A 33 -6.87 8.30 -1.91
CA PHE A 33 -6.87 8.87 -3.25
C PHE A 33 -8.24 8.77 -3.94
N ASN A 34 -9.21 8.08 -3.32
CA ASN A 34 -10.53 7.78 -3.90
C ASN A 34 -10.38 7.24 -5.33
N ALA A 35 -9.34 6.42 -5.53
CA ALA A 35 -8.92 5.94 -6.83
C ALA A 35 -9.77 4.72 -7.22
N GLN A 36 -10.34 4.74 -8.42
CA GLN A 36 -11.09 3.59 -8.96
C GLN A 36 -10.20 2.37 -9.23
N TYR A 37 -8.91 2.58 -9.52
CA TYR A 37 -7.96 1.51 -9.77
C TYR A 37 -6.62 1.91 -9.20
N TRP A 38 -6.00 1.03 -8.42
CA TRP A 38 -4.69 1.27 -7.84
C TRP A 38 -4.04 -0.07 -7.49
N GLY A 39 -2.73 -0.09 -7.22
CA GLY A 39 -2.01 -1.33 -6.98
C GLY A 39 -0.62 -1.12 -6.40
N LEU A 40 -0.02 -2.22 -5.95
CA LEU A 40 1.31 -2.29 -5.37
C LEU A 40 2.19 -3.21 -6.21
N CYS A 41 3.37 -2.72 -6.56
CA CYS A 41 4.43 -3.49 -7.23
C CYS A 41 5.55 -3.75 -6.22
N LEU A 42 5.80 -5.02 -5.92
CA LEU A 42 6.95 -5.44 -5.14
C LEU A 42 8.13 -5.64 -6.08
N LEU A 43 9.25 -5.00 -5.76
CA LEU A 43 10.51 -5.16 -6.48
C LEU A 43 11.43 -6.08 -5.69
N ASN A 44 12.18 -6.93 -6.39
CA ASN A 44 13.25 -7.70 -5.77
C ASN A 44 14.52 -6.85 -5.56
N GLU A 45 15.56 -7.45 -4.98
CA GLU A 45 16.84 -6.80 -4.70
C GLU A 45 17.53 -6.24 -5.96
N GLU A 46 17.21 -6.81 -7.13
CA GLU A 46 17.70 -6.37 -8.44
C GLU A 46 16.81 -5.28 -9.07
N SER A 47 15.86 -4.73 -8.32
CA SER A 47 14.83 -3.78 -8.79
C SER A 47 13.96 -4.33 -9.93
N SER A 48 13.92 -5.64 -10.10
CA SER A 48 13.04 -6.34 -11.03
C SER A 48 11.68 -6.58 -10.39
N LEU A 49 10.63 -6.56 -11.20
CA LEU A 49 9.26 -6.77 -10.73
C LEU A 49 9.09 -8.20 -10.22
N ALA A 50 8.88 -8.34 -8.91
CA ALA A 50 8.68 -9.63 -8.25
C ALA A 50 7.19 -10.00 -8.17
N GLU A 51 6.36 -9.04 -7.78
CA GLU A 51 4.92 -9.25 -7.60
C GLU A 51 4.13 -7.98 -7.90
N VAL A 52 2.92 -8.13 -8.42
CA VAL A 52 1.97 -7.02 -8.61
C VAL A 52 0.63 -7.42 -8.00
N GLN A 53 0.11 -6.56 -7.12
CA GLN A 53 -1.26 -6.62 -6.65
C GLN A 53 -2.01 -5.40 -7.17
N MET A 54 -3.18 -5.62 -7.79
CA MET A 54 -4.06 -4.55 -8.25
C MET A 54 -5.44 -4.70 -7.60
N GLN A 55 -6.05 -3.56 -7.27
CA GLN A 55 -7.42 -3.44 -6.78
C GLN A 55 -8.16 -2.40 -7.63
N GLY A 56 -9.42 -2.69 -7.93
CA GLY A 56 -10.36 -1.79 -8.57
C GLY A 56 -11.80 -2.24 -8.35
#